data_AF-A0A2V6WJH4-F1
#
_entry.id   AF-A0A2V6WJH4-F1
#
_cell.length_a   1.000
_cell.length_b   1.000
_cell.length_c   1.000
_cell.angle_alpha   90.00
_cell.angle_beta   90.00
_cell.angle_gamma   90.00
#
_symmetry.space_group_name_H-M   'P 1'
#
loop_
_entity.id
_entity.type
_entity.pdbx_description
1 polymer ?
#
loop_
_entity_poly.entity_id
_entity_poly.type
_entity_poly.pdbx_seq_one_letter_code
_entity_poly.pdbx_strand_id
1 'polypeptide(L)'
;MGLWSHGISATRQSTIGAVTHGMRCVVLIAAIAAVIGCATTAPRSTSEARPPTVAVLPNGLTLIVQDHRAADIVAVYLWVATGVRYESPESLGHAHFQEHMLFKGTDKFGPGYIDRAVEGTGGRSNAFTTFDYTTFQIQVPADAIGTALELLDDMAFRSKFDPKEIDAERQVIFEESRIETDTPRTAIVRQLYGLVFPNYPYGRSLLGTPATMNAATQDNLKLFNRRYYTPENMSLVVVGPVEVETVRPLVERTFGQRPRTNYTPPSASPPAPITDIVRRTVPRPEQQAHLVLGWPAPRLADRDSLAVDLVATLLAGSESARLARTLRDSERIVSRVSMNNATLQLSGIVYIQAQLEAADVDLVERRILEEITRLQQTGPTDEERELAITRAESDHALAYETSDGVASAYGIAFTTATLDDELDYLARLRTITSEQIRDAARKYLPVTAYARIAFVPAPR
;
A
#
# COMPACT_ATOMS: atom_id res chain seq x y z
N MET A 1 2.33 -8.08 -1.69
CA MET A 1 2.45 -6.69 -1.21
C MET A 1 1.52 -5.77 -2.00
N GLY A 2 0.33 -5.50 -1.43
CA GLY A 2 -0.72 -4.74 -2.09
C GLY A 2 -0.39 -3.25 -2.18
N LEU A 3 -0.21 -2.80 -3.42
CA LEU A 3 -0.33 -1.45 -3.96
C LEU A 3 -1.02 -0.39 -3.06
N TRP A 4 -0.23 0.27 -2.22
CA TRP A 4 -0.49 1.64 -1.75
C TRP A 4 0.48 2.66 -2.38
N SER A 5 1.18 2.28 -3.46
CA SER A 5 2.17 3.13 -4.15
C SER A 5 1.70 3.74 -5.47
N HIS A 6 0.44 3.62 -5.87
CA HIS A 6 -0.06 4.28 -7.11
C HIS A 6 -0.83 5.57 -6.79
N GLY A 7 -0.09 6.56 -6.32
CA GLY A 7 -0.47 7.96 -6.42
C GLY A 7 -0.41 8.43 -7.88
N ILE A 8 -1.56 8.91 -8.36
CA ILE A 8 -1.76 9.96 -9.38
C ILE A 8 -0.52 10.29 -10.24
N SER A 9 -0.40 9.66 -11.41
CA SER A 9 0.43 10.18 -12.51
C SER A 9 -0.48 10.76 -13.58
N ALA A 10 -0.40 12.07 -13.75
CA ALA A 10 -1.12 12.82 -14.78
C ALA A 10 -0.59 12.47 -16.17
N THR A 11 -1.44 11.88 -17.01
CA THR A 11 -1.20 11.66 -18.43
C THR A 11 -1.12 13.00 -19.17
N ARG A 12 0.09 13.44 -19.55
CA ARG A 12 0.25 14.45 -20.61
C ARG A 12 0.20 13.76 -21.98
N GLN A 13 -0.88 14.01 -22.71
CA GLN A 13 -0.96 13.76 -24.14
C GLN A 13 -0.03 14.73 -24.89
N SER A 14 0.85 14.21 -25.73
CA SER A 14 1.51 14.99 -26.78
C SER A 14 1.15 14.39 -28.14
N THR A 15 0.26 15.07 -28.86
CA THR A 15 0.01 14.92 -30.29
C THR A 15 1.25 15.34 -31.09
N ILE A 16 1.79 14.46 -31.92
CA ILE A 16 2.65 14.85 -33.05
C ILE A 16 2.17 14.10 -34.28
N GLY A 17 1.82 14.88 -35.31
CA GLY A 17 1.21 14.43 -36.55
C GLY A 17 2.17 13.71 -37.49
N ALA A 18 1.55 12.95 -38.40
CA ALA A 18 2.20 12.24 -39.48
C ALA A 18 2.82 13.19 -40.51
N VAL A 19 4.02 12.88 -40.97
CA VAL A 19 4.53 13.29 -42.29
C VAL A 19 5.16 12.07 -42.96
N THR A 20 4.56 11.67 -44.07
CA THR A 20 5.11 10.74 -45.06
C THR A 20 6.29 11.38 -45.78
N HIS A 21 7.29 10.60 -46.18
CA HIS A 21 7.89 10.60 -47.52
C HIS A 21 8.96 9.49 -47.59
N GLY A 22 8.89 8.70 -48.66
CA GLY A 22 9.84 7.64 -48.94
C GLY A 22 11.01 8.08 -49.82
N MET A 23 11.92 7.11 -49.97
CA MET A 23 12.73 6.80 -51.15
C MET A 23 14.25 7.14 -51.12
N ARG A 24 15.03 6.05 -50.95
CA ARG A 24 16.29 5.64 -51.62
C ARG A 24 17.60 6.44 -51.40
N CYS A 25 18.65 5.77 -50.89
CA CYS A 25 19.83 5.37 -51.69
C CYS A 25 20.94 4.61 -50.90
N VAL A 26 21.28 3.41 -51.41
CA VAL A 26 22.61 2.79 -51.70
C VAL A 26 23.77 2.77 -50.66
N VAL A 27 24.02 1.55 -50.17
CA VAL A 27 25.27 0.77 -49.89
C VAL A 27 26.66 1.38 -50.16
N LEU A 28 27.61 1.29 -49.20
CA LEU A 28 28.93 0.59 -49.25
C LEU A 28 29.76 0.82 -47.96
N ILE A 29 30.00 -0.21 -47.11
CA ILE A 29 31.20 -1.08 -46.96
C ILE A 29 32.36 -0.52 -46.09
N ALA A 30 32.60 -1.25 -44.98
CA ALA A 30 33.84 -1.58 -44.26
C ALA A 30 34.69 -0.50 -43.54
N ALA A 31 34.73 -0.61 -42.20
CA ALA A 31 35.96 -0.73 -41.41
C ALA A 31 35.64 -1.28 -40.01
N ILE A 32 35.62 -2.61 -39.88
CA ILE A 32 35.69 -3.31 -38.59
C ILE A 32 37.16 -3.64 -38.37
N ALA A 33 37.81 -2.95 -37.43
CA ALA A 33 39.10 -3.36 -36.89
C ALA A 33 39.28 -2.84 -35.46
N ALA A 34 39.25 -3.79 -34.51
CA ALA A 34 40.03 -3.82 -33.28
C ALA A 34 39.95 -2.62 -32.31
N VAL A 35 38.93 -2.64 -31.45
CA VAL A 35 39.08 -2.26 -30.03
C VAL A 35 38.53 -3.41 -29.19
N ILE A 36 39.26 -4.53 -29.17
CA ILE A 36 39.14 -5.51 -28.08
C ILE A 36 40.11 -5.02 -27.00
N GLY A 37 39.69 -3.94 -26.33
CA GLY A 37 40.38 -3.39 -25.18
C GLY A 37 39.65 -3.86 -23.93
N CYS A 38 40.26 -4.81 -23.22
CA CYS A 38 39.95 -5.30 -21.88
C CYS A 38 38.81 -4.57 -21.15
N ALA A 39 37.57 -5.02 -21.35
CA ALA A 39 36.56 -4.89 -20.32
C ALA A 39 36.92 -5.92 -19.26
N THR A 40 37.75 -5.53 -18.29
CA THR A 40 37.78 -6.21 -17.00
C THR A 40 36.38 -6.10 -16.42
N THR A 41 35.58 -7.14 -16.64
CA THR A 41 34.38 -7.38 -15.84
C THR A 41 34.86 -7.55 -14.41
N ALA A 42 34.91 -6.45 -13.65
CA ALA A 42 34.92 -6.55 -12.21
C ALA A 42 33.77 -7.48 -11.85
N PRO A 43 34.00 -8.57 -11.09
CA PRO A 43 32.89 -9.34 -10.58
C PRO A 43 32.00 -8.35 -9.83
N ARG A 44 30.81 -8.06 -10.36
CA ARG A 44 29.74 -7.52 -9.51
C ARG A 44 29.60 -8.59 -8.45
N SER A 45 30.09 -8.31 -7.25
CA SER A 45 29.75 -9.15 -6.12
C SER A 45 28.23 -9.12 -6.07
N THR A 46 27.61 -10.24 -6.40
CA THR A 46 26.33 -10.59 -5.79
C THR A 46 26.65 -10.76 -4.31
N SER A 47 26.90 -9.65 -3.62
CA SER A 47 26.84 -9.63 -2.17
C SER A 47 25.41 -10.03 -1.91
N GLU A 48 25.19 -11.23 -1.38
CA GLU A 48 23.96 -11.50 -0.66
C GLU A 48 23.71 -10.27 0.22
N ALA A 49 22.54 -9.65 0.05
CA ALA A 49 22.19 -8.49 0.83
C ALA A 49 22.31 -8.92 2.30
N ARG A 50 23.15 -8.21 3.07
CA ARG A 50 23.26 -8.50 4.51
C ARG A 50 21.86 -8.38 5.11
N PRO A 51 21.46 -9.26 6.03
CA PRO A 51 20.17 -9.12 6.69
C PRO A 51 20.10 -7.76 7.43
N PRO A 52 18.90 -7.20 7.61
CA PRO A 52 18.74 -5.92 8.30
C PRO A 52 19.16 -6.05 9.77
N THR A 53 19.76 -4.99 10.29
CA THR A 53 20.00 -4.87 11.73
C THR A 53 18.75 -4.33 12.42
N VAL A 54 18.21 -5.10 13.36
CA VAL A 54 17.06 -4.70 14.18
C VAL A 54 17.53 -4.42 15.60
N ALA A 55 17.13 -3.27 16.16
CA ALA A 55 17.40 -2.92 17.54
C ALA A 55 16.19 -2.23 18.19
N VAL A 56 15.96 -2.52 19.46
CA VAL A 56 15.00 -1.78 20.28
C VAL A 56 15.77 -0.81 21.17
N LEU A 57 15.49 0.48 21.07
CA LEU A 57 16.09 1.51 21.92
C LEU A 57 15.56 1.41 23.36
N PRO A 58 16.25 1.97 24.37
CA PRO A 58 15.78 1.96 25.76
C PRO A 58 14.38 2.56 25.96
N ASN A 59 13.99 3.52 25.13
CA ASN A 59 12.65 4.11 25.16
C ASN A 59 11.57 3.28 24.46
N GLY A 60 11.93 2.17 23.81
CA GLY A 60 11.03 1.22 23.15
C GLY A 60 10.85 1.41 21.65
N LEU A 61 11.46 2.43 21.03
CA LEU A 61 11.48 2.57 19.58
C LEU A 61 12.18 1.37 18.94
N THR A 62 11.56 0.78 17.92
CA THR A 62 12.22 -0.22 17.07
C THR A 62 12.94 0.47 15.92
N LEU A 63 14.25 0.24 15.79
CA LEU A 63 15.08 0.71 14.70
C LEU A 63 15.42 -0.47 13.78
N ILE A 64 15.16 -0.32 12.49
CA ILE A 64 15.53 -1.27 11.44
C ILE A 64 16.48 -0.55 10.48
N VAL A 65 17.70 -1.07 10.32
CA VAL A 65 18.71 -0.50 9.41
C VAL A 65 19.17 -1.54 8.40
N GLN A 66 19.14 -1.18 7.12
CA GLN A 66 19.61 -2.03 6.02
C GLN A 66 20.62 -1.28 5.16
N ASP A 67 21.84 -1.82 5.05
CA ASP A 67 22.79 -1.39 4.03
C ASP A 67 22.29 -1.88 2.67
N HIS A 68 21.86 -0.94 1.82
CA HIS A 68 21.33 -1.17 0.48
C HIS A 68 21.95 -0.17 -0.49
N ARG A 69 22.97 -0.60 -1.21
CA ARG A 69 23.81 0.26 -2.06
C ARG A 69 23.36 0.27 -3.52
N ALA A 70 22.06 0.40 -3.77
CA ALA A 70 21.49 0.52 -5.12
C ALA A 70 21.69 1.90 -5.74
N ALA A 71 21.71 2.95 -4.91
CA ALA A 71 21.98 4.34 -5.27
C ALA A 71 22.48 5.12 -4.05
N ASP A 72 23.02 6.33 -4.25
CA ASP A 72 23.43 7.24 -3.17
C ASP A 72 22.25 7.96 -2.47
N ILE A 73 21.16 7.22 -2.25
CA ILE A 73 19.90 7.70 -1.68
C ILE A 73 19.54 6.83 -0.47
N VAL A 74 19.14 7.48 0.63
CA VAL A 74 18.59 6.82 1.81
C VAL A 74 17.08 7.08 1.89
N ALA A 75 16.32 6.02 2.16
CA ALA A 75 14.93 6.07 2.54
C ALA A 75 14.82 5.98 4.06
N VAL A 76 14.21 6.99 4.68
CA VAL A 76 13.98 7.06 6.12
C VAL A 76 12.47 7.11 6.34
N TYR A 77 11.95 6.09 7.03
CA TYR A 77 10.53 5.94 7.28
C TYR A 77 10.24 5.90 8.77
N LEU A 78 9.30 6.71 9.23
CA LEU A 78 8.70 6.60 10.54
C LEU A 78 7.32 5.95 10.41
N TRP A 79 7.18 4.73 10.93
CA TRP A 79 5.93 4.00 11.00
C TRP A 79 5.35 4.15 12.40
N VAL A 80 4.11 4.61 12.48
CA VAL A 80 3.35 4.69 13.73
C VAL A 80 2.24 3.64 13.66
N ALA A 81 2.19 2.71 14.61
CA ALA A 81 1.16 1.69 14.68
C ALA A 81 -0.17 2.27 15.20
N THR A 82 -0.70 3.22 14.44
CA THR A 82 -2.00 3.87 14.64
C THR A 82 -2.63 4.21 13.31
N GLY A 83 -3.96 4.13 13.23
CA GLY A 83 -4.76 4.37 12.05
C GLY A 83 -6.24 4.42 12.43
N VAL A 84 -7.12 4.33 11.44
CA VAL A 84 -8.58 4.42 11.62
C VAL A 84 -9.11 3.43 12.67
N ARG A 85 -8.45 2.28 12.82
CA ARG A 85 -8.85 1.25 13.79
C ARG A 85 -8.81 1.72 15.24
N TYR A 86 -7.95 2.69 15.53
CA TYR A 86 -7.72 3.22 16.88
C TYR A 86 -8.58 4.45 17.19
N GLU A 87 -9.40 4.89 16.24
CA GLU A 87 -10.26 6.06 16.41
C GLU A 87 -11.54 5.70 17.18
N SER A 88 -11.98 6.63 18.02
CA SER A 88 -13.33 6.61 18.60
C SER A 88 -14.34 7.16 17.59
N PRO A 89 -15.65 6.96 17.79
CA PRO A 89 -16.68 7.58 16.94
C PRO A 89 -16.54 9.10 16.81
N GLU A 90 -16.07 9.78 17.86
CA GLU A 90 -15.87 11.23 17.91
C GLU A 90 -14.58 11.67 17.21
N SER A 91 -13.62 10.76 17.04
CA SER A 91 -12.31 11.04 16.45
C SER A 91 -12.12 10.44 15.05
N LEU A 92 -13.20 10.04 14.37
CA LEU A 92 -13.08 9.41 13.06
C LEU A 92 -12.42 10.36 12.05
N GLY A 93 -11.38 9.88 11.38
CA GLY A 93 -10.52 10.62 10.45
C GLY A 93 -9.40 11.41 11.14
N HIS A 94 -9.24 11.35 12.47
CA HIS A 94 -8.14 12.04 13.15
C HIS A 94 -6.77 11.50 12.79
N ALA A 95 -6.61 10.20 12.49
CA ALA A 95 -5.34 9.65 12.03
C ALA A 95 -4.90 10.28 10.70
N HIS A 96 -5.85 10.43 9.77
CA HIS A 96 -5.61 11.10 8.50
C HIS A 96 -5.42 12.61 8.65
N PHE A 97 -6.20 13.26 9.51
CA PHE A 97 -5.99 14.68 9.83
C PHE A 97 -4.59 14.91 10.44
N GLN A 98 -4.19 14.02 11.33
CA GLN A 98 -2.88 14.02 11.98
C GLN A 98 -1.75 13.93 10.95
N GLU A 99 -1.90 13.08 9.93
CA GLU A 99 -0.98 12.96 8.80
C GLU A 99 -0.75 14.31 8.12
N HIS A 100 -1.82 15.01 7.71
CA HIS A 100 -1.73 16.33 7.09
C HIS A 100 -1.03 17.34 8.00
N MET A 101 -1.44 17.38 9.27
CA MET A 101 -0.98 18.40 10.21
C MET A 101 0.49 18.26 10.59
N LEU A 102 1.09 17.07 10.46
CA LEU A 102 2.52 16.87 10.72
C LEU A 102 3.43 17.63 9.74
N PHE A 103 2.92 17.97 8.56
CA PHE A 103 3.64 18.80 7.58
C PHE A 103 3.40 20.31 7.78
N LYS A 104 2.43 20.71 8.60
CA LYS A 104 2.00 22.11 8.78
C LYS A 104 2.75 22.86 9.87
N GLY A 105 3.95 22.36 10.20
CA GLY A 105 4.88 23.05 11.06
C GLY A 105 4.88 22.60 12.52
N THR A 106 5.97 22.94 13.17
CA THR A 106 6.37 22.49 14.49
C THR A 106 6.77 23.68 15.34
N ASP A 107 7.20 23.41 16.58
CA ASP A 107 7.77 24.44 17.44
C ASP A 107 8.96 25.16 16.82
N LYS A 108 9.80 24.43 16.06
CA LYS A 108 11.02 24.92 15.42
C LYS A 108 10.78 25.48 14.02
N PHE A 109 9.85 24.90 13.26
CA PHE A 109 9.70 25.16 11.83
C PHE A 109 8.29 25.64 11.47
N GLY A 110 8.19 26.68 10.64
CA GLY A 110 6.90 27.13 10.12
C GLY A 110 6.33 26.23 9.01
N PRO A 111 5.06 26.41 8.63
CA PRO A 111 4.44 25.69 7.51
C PRO A 111 5.29 25.72 6.22
N GLY A 112 5.34 24.59 5.52
CA GLY A 112 6.09 24.41 4.28
C GLY A 112 7.62 24.41 4.42
N TYR A 113 8.18 24.56 5.62
CA TYR A 113 9.63 24.43 5.83
C TYR A 113 10.10 22.99 5.60
N ILE A 114 9.34 22.00 6.08
CA ILE A 114 9.68 20.58 5.95
C ILE A 114 9.89 20.23 4.47
N ASP A 115 8.92 20.57 3.63
CA ASP A 115 8.99 20.31 2.18
C ASP A 115 10.20 21.02 1.55
N ARG A 116 10.41 22.32 1.85
CA ARG A 116 11.57 23.07 1.35
C ARG A 116 12.91 22.48 1.81
N ALA A 117 12.99 21.97 3.04
CA ALA A 117 14.21 21.39 3.58
C ALA A 117 14.54 20.07 2.89
N VAL A 118 13.53 19.24 2.59
CA VAL A 118 13.70 17.97 1.88
C VAL A 118 13.97 18.20 0.38
N GLU A 119 13.17 19.04 -0.29
CA GLU A 119 13.37 19.36 -1.71
C GLU A 119 14.68 20.11 -1.96
N GLY A 120 15.12 20.92 -0.99
CA GLY A 120 16.40 21.64 -1.04
C GLY A 120 17.63 20.73 -1.09
N THR A 121 17.51 19.47 -0.63
CA THR A 121 18.55 18.44 -0.80
C THR A 121 18.37 17.63 -2.09
N GLY A 122 17.38 17.96 -2.93
CA GLY A 122 16.93 17.11 -4.05
C GLY A 122 16.15 15.87 -3.59
N GLY A 123 15.70 15.85 -2.33
CA GLY A 123 14.90 14.78 -1.77
C GLY A 123 13.41 14.91 -2.06
N ARG A 124 12.65 13.94 -1.57
CA ARG A 124 11.19 13.96 -1.56
C ARG A 124 10.64 13.40 -0.26
N SER A 125 9.50 13.93 0.17
CA SER A 125 8.75 13.44 1.33
C SER A 125 7.36 13.01 0.92
N ASN A 126 6.78 12.08 1.68
CA ASN A 126 5.38 11.70 1.56
C ASN A 126 4.87 11.14 2.89
N ALA A 127 3.57 10.92 2.98
CA ALA A 127 2.94 10.17 4.06
C ALA A 127 1.70 9.45 3.53
N PHE A 128 1.20 8.50 4.31
CA PHE A 128 -0.15 7.96 4.14
C PHE A 128 -0.64 7.29 5.41
N THR A 129 -1.96 7.28 5.56
CA THR A 129 -2.69 6.64 6.65
C THR A 129 -3.47 5.45 6.14
N THR A 130 -3.47 4.37 6.93
CA THR A 130 -4.29 3.18 6.69
C THR A 130 -5.20 2.91 7.88
N PHE A 131 -5.85 1.76 7.88
CA PHE A 131 -6.63 1.33 9.04
C PHE A 131 -5.75 1.00 10.26
N ASP A 132 -4.54 0.50 10.06
CA ASP A 132 -3.71 -0.05 11.15
C ASP A 132 -2.48 0.80 11.47
N TYR A 133 -2.00 1.59 10.52
CA TYR A 133 -0.78 2.38 10.67
C TYR A 133 -0.82 3.69 9.88
N THR A 134 0.03 4.63 10.28
CA THR A 134 0.31 5.90 9.61
C THR A 134 1.81 5.98 9.41
N THR A 135 2.28 6.36 8.23
CA THR A 135 3.71 6.42 7.93
C THR A 135 4.11 7.75 7.32
N PHE A 136 5.33 8.18 7.66
CA PHE A 136 5.97 9.39 7.13
C PHE A 136 7.31 8.98 6.55
N GLN A 137 7.52 9.29 5.27
CA GLN A 137 8.71 8.89 4.53
C GLN A 137 9.46 10.09 3.99
N ILE A 138 10.78 10.06 4.12
CA ILE A 138 11.71 11.03 3.55
C ILE A 138 12.78 10.26 2.80
N GLN A 139 12.94 10.55 1.51
CA GLN A 139 14.04 10.08 0.68
C GLN A 139 14.96 11.25 0.39
N VAL A 140 16.24 11.08 0.69
CA VAL A 140 17.27 12.12 0.52
C VAL A 140 18.59 11.50 0.08
N PRO A 141 19.53 12.29 -0.47
CA PRO A 141 20.92 11.84 -0.61
C PRO A 141 21.49 11.33 0.72
N ALA A 142 22.40 10.34 0.66
CA ALA A 142 22.89 9.65 1.85
C ALA A 142 23.55 10.57 2.90
N ASP A 143 24.19 11.66 2.46
CA ASP A 143 24.80 12.67 3.33
C ASP A 143 23.78 13.55 4.08
N ALA A 144 22.52 13.57 3.64
CA ALA A 144 21.42 14.31 4.23
C ALA A 144 20.56 13.48 5.21
N ILE A 145 20.97 12.25 5.56
CA ILE A 145 20.25 11.37 6.49
C ILE A 145 19.95 12.06 7.84
N GLY A 146 20.89 12.86 8.36
CA GLY A 146 20.70 13.60 9.60
C GLY A 146 19.50 14.54 9.54
N THR A 147 19.35 15.27 8.43
CA THR A 147 18.21 16.16 8.17
C THR A 147 16.90 15.39 8.18
N ALA A 148 16.82 14.23 7.50
CA ALA A 148 15.61 13.41 7.47
C ALA A 148 15.20 12.91 8.88
N LEU A 149 16.17 12.45 9.67
CA LEU A 149 15.93 11.99 11.04
C LEU A 149 15.47 13.13 11.97
N GLU A 150 16.09 14.31 11.86
CA GLU A 150 15.69 15.48 12.65
C GLU A 150 14.29 15.97 12.27
N LEU A 151 13.95 15.98 10.98
CA LEU A 151 12.62 16.39 10.52
C LEU A 151 11.54 15.42 11.01
N LEU A 152 11.72 14.11 10.85
CA LEU A 152 10.72 13.12 11.29
C LEU A 152 10.51 13.14 12.82
N ASP A 153 11.58 13.31 13.61
CA ASP A 153 11.47 13.46 15.07
C ASP A 153 10.76 14.76 15.48
N ASP A 154 11.04 15.87 14.79
CA ASP A 154 10.39 17.15 15.07
C ASP A 154 8.90 17.13 14.66
N MET A 155 8.57 16.56 13.49
CA MET A 155 7.20 16.34 13.04
C MET A 155 6.41 15.50 14.05
N ALA A 156 6.95 14.33 14.43
CA ALA A 156 6.24 13.39 15.28
C ALA A 156 5.89 13.94 16.68
N PHE A 157 6.81 14.71 17.28
CA PHE A 157 6.74 15.04 18.70
C PHE A 157 6.64 16.55 19.02
N ARG A 158 6.78 17.44 18.03
CA ARG A 158 6.79 18.90 18.23
C ARG A 158 5.86 19.64 17.26
N SER A 159 4.95 18.93 16.59
CA SER A 159 3.92 19.55 15.74
C SER A 159 3.04 20.53 16.53
N LYS A 160 2.81 21.71 15.96
CA LYS A 160 2.06 22.80 16.63
C LYS A 160 0.56 22.63 16.59
N PHE A 161 0.04 22.03 15.52
CA PHE A 161 -1.39 21.99 15.19
C PHE A 161 -1.99 23.41 15.26
N ASP A 162 -1.43 24.34 14.48
CA ASP A 162 -1.92 25.73 14.44
C ASP A 162 -3.40 25.74 14.01
N PRO A 163 -4.31 26.38 14.77
CA PRO A 163 -5.72 26.47 14.41
C PRO A 163 -6.00 26.97 12.99
N LYS A 164 -5.18 27.90 12.47
CA LYS A 164 -5.34 28.40 11.09
C LYS A 164 -5.02 27.33 10.06
N GLU A 165 -3.98 26.54 10.30
CA GLU A 165 -3.60 25.43 9.43
C GLU A 165 -4.63 24.29 9.53
N ILE A 166 -5.18 24.03 10.72
CA ILE A 166 -6.30 23.07 10.89
C ILE A 166 -7.48 23.50 10.01
N ASP A 167 -7.84 24.79 10.03
CA ASP A 167 -8.96 25.30 9.23
C ASP A 167 -8.71 25.17 7.72
N ALA A 168 -7.48 25.43 7.28
CA ALA A 168 -7.08 25.26 5.89
C ALA A 168 -7.08 23.77 5.47
N GLU A 169 -6.42 22.90 6.24
CA GLU A 169 -6.31 21.47 5.93
C GLU A 169 -7.65 20.76 5.98
N ARG A 170 -8.59 21.20 6.82
CA ARG A 170 -9.96 20.68 6.81
C ARG A 170 -10.61 20.82 5.43
N GLN A 171 -10.38 21.95 4.74
CA GLN A 171 -10.92 22.14 3.38
C GLN A 171 -10.22 21.22 2.38
N VAL A 172 -8.90 21.04 2.50
CA VAL A 172 -8.14 20.10 1.66
C VAL A 172 -8.67 18.68 1.80
N ILE A 173 -8.89 18.20 3.03
CA ILE A 173 -9.45 16.88 3.31
C ILE A 173 -10.87 16.73 2.75
N PHE A 174 -11.69 17.79 2.78
CA PHE A 174 -13.01 17.75 2.14
C PHE A 174 -12.92 17.64 0.62
N GLU A 175 -11.98 18.31 -0.04
CA GLU A 175 -11.77 18.12 -1.48
C GLU A 175 -11.25 16.73 -1.80
N GLU A 176 -10.35 16.18 -0.99
CA GLU A 176 -9.89 14.80 -1.15
C GLU A 176 -11.04 13.80 -1.02
N SER A 177 -11.92 13.97 -0.03
CA SER A 177 -13.11 13.15 0.14
C SER A 177 -14.04 13.21 -1.07
N ARG A 178 -14.16 14.39 -1.72
CA ARG A 178 -14.90 14.54 -2.98
C ARG A 178 -14.22 13.81 -4.12
N ILE A 179 -12.91 13.99 -4.30
CA ILE A 179 -12.12 13.29 -5.33
C ILE A 179 -12.24 11.76 -5.16
N GLU A 180 -12.17 11.25 -3.93
CA GLU A 180 -12.34 9.83 -3.63
C GLU A 180 -13.76 9.36 -4.01
N THR A 181 -14.78 10.15 -3.66
CA THR A 181 -16.20 9.86 -3.94
C THR A 181 -16.54 9.93 -5.44
N ASP A 182 -15.89 10.83 -6.17
CA ASP A 182 -16.08 11.04 -7.60
C ASP A 182 -15.29 10.04 -8.45
N THR A 183 -14.30 9.36 -7.85
CA THR A 183 -13.53 8.30 -8.51
C THR A 183 -14.22 6.95 -8.28
N PRO A 184 -14.97 6.40 -9.27
CA PRO A 184 -15.87 5.26 -9.02
C PRO A 184 -15.13 4.01 -8.53
N ARG A 185 -13.92 3.77 -9.07
CA ARG A 185 -13.10 2.61 -8.70
C ARG A 185 -12.65 2.62 -7.24
N THR A 186 -12.36 3.80 -6.68
CA THR A 186 -11.94 3.94 -5.29
C THR A 186 -13.16 3.97 -4.39
N ALA A 187 -14.16 4.79 -4.73
CA ALA A 187 -15.41 4.92 -3.98
C ALA A 187 -16.13 3.57 -3.77
N ILE A 188 -16.20 2.72 -4.81
CA ILE A 188 -16.88 1.43 -4.70
C ILE A 188 -16.15 0.46 -3.76
N VAL A 189 -14.81 0.46 -3.75
CA VAL A 189 -14.01 -0.37 -2.85
C VAL A 189 -14.14 0.14 -1.42
N ARG A 190 -14.09 1.46 -1.19
CA ARG A 190 -14.31 2.04 0.14
C ARG A 190 -15.66 1.66 0.72
N GLN A 191 -16.68 1.69 -0.12
CA GLN A 191 -18.02 1.25 0.21
C GLN A 191 -18.13 -0.27 0.47
N LEU A 192 -17.33 -1.09 -0.22
CA LEU A 192 -17.24 -2.53 0.00
C LEU A 192 -16.72 -2.86 1.40
N TYR A 193 -15.71 -2.14 1.91
CA TYR A 193 -15.17 -2.36 3.25
C TYR A 193 -16.27 -2.29 4.32
N GLY A 194 -17.21 -1.34 4.21
CA GLY A 194 -18.35 -1.24 5.12
C GLY A 194 -19.38 -2.39 5.01
N LEU A 195 -19.43 -3.08 3.86
CA LEU A 195 -20.26 -4.28 3.67
C LEU A 195 -19.56 -5.55 4.18
N VAL A 196 -18.24 -5.64 4.04
CA VAL A 196 -17.43 -6.78 4.50
C VAL A 196 -17.22 -6.72 6.01
N PHE A 197 -17.07 -5.52 6.58
CA PHE A 197 -16.78 -5.29 8.00
C PHE A 197 -17.86 -4.42 8.68
N PRO A 198 -19.13 -4.86 8.71
CA PRO A 198 -20.20 -4.08 9.33
C PRO A 198 -19.93 -3.91 10.83
N ASN A 199 -20.13 -2.69 11.35
CA ASN A 199 -19.91 -2.33 12.76
C ASN A 199 -18.50 -2.63 13.30
N TYR A 200 -17.50 -2.74 12.42
CA TYR A 200 -16.11 -3.00 12.79
C TYR A 200 -15.22 -1.86 12.28
N PRO A 201 -14.06 -1.57 12.92
CA PRO A 201 -13.26 -0.41 12.53
C PRO A 201 -12.77 -0.40 11.07
N TYR A 202 -12.51 -1.57 10.48
CA TYR A 202 -12.17 -1.67 9.04
C TYR A 202 -13.32 -1.29 8.10
N GLY A 203 -14.57 -1.22 8.57
CA GLY A 203 -15.70 -0.75 7.79
C GLY A 203 -15.95 0.76 7.87
N ARG A 204 -15.11 1.51 8.60
CA ARG A 204 -15.27 2.95 8.83
C ARG A 204 -14.63 3.79 7.73
N SER A 205 -15.05 5.05 7.62
CA SER A 205 -14.45 6.02 6.71
C SER A 205 -13.02 6.35 7.13
N LEU A 206 -12.07 6.25 6.19
CA LEU A 206 -10.68 6.60 6.43
C LEU A 206 -10.48 8.11 6.59
N LEU A 207 -11.20 8.90 5.79
CA LEU A 207 -11.18 10.37 5.85
C LEU A 207 -12.09 10.94 6.94
N GLY A 208 -12.74 10.09 7.74
CA GLY A 208 -13.73 10.51 8.73
C GLY A 208 -15.05 10.97 8.11
N THR A 209 -15.79 11.82 8.84
CA THR A 209 -17.09 12.34 8.43
C THR A 209 -17.09 13.86 8.47
N PRO A 210 -18.00 14.55 7.74
CA PRO A 210 -18.13 16.01 7.87
C PRO A 210 -18.31 16.47 9.31
N ALA A 211 -19.04 15.71 10.13
CA ALA A 211 -19.24 16.04 11.54
C ALA A 211 -17.94 15.96 12.35
N THR A 212 -17.20 14.86 12.25
CA THR A 212 -15.94 14.68 13.00
C THR A 212 -14.84 15.62 12.52
N MET A 213 -14.74 15.85 11.21
CA MET A 213 -13.80 16.81 10.63
C MET A 213 -14.06 18.25 11.10
N ASN A 214 -15.34 18.68 11.15
CA ASN A 214 -15.70 20.00 11.67
C ASN A 214 -15.48 20.12 13.19
N ALA A 215 -15.55 19.02 13.94
CA ALA A 215 -15.29 18.99 15.38
C ALA A 215 -13.79 18.85 15.74
N ALA A 216 -12.90 18.64 14.75
CA ALA A 216 -11.46 18.57 14.97
C ALA A 216 -10.92 19.93 15.47
N THR A 217 -10.16 19.89 16.57
CA THR A 217 -9.58 21.06 17.25
C THR A 217 -8.11 20.81 17.54
N GLN A 218 -7.34 21.87 17.81
CA GLN A 218 -5.95 21.73 18.21
C GLN A 218 -5.78 20.78 19.40
N ASP A 219 -6.63 20.88 20.41
CA ASP A 219 -6.52 20.08 21.63
C ASP A 219 -6.77 18.59 21.38
N ASN A 220 -7.79 18.25 20.58
CA ASN A 220 -8.10 16.84 20.32
C ASN A 220 -7.09 16.19 19.37
N LEU A 221 -6.51 16.93 18.42
CA LEU A 221 -5.41 16.44 17.58
C LEU A 221 -4.12 16.27 18.40
N LYS A 222 -3.79 17.21 19.29
CA LYS A 222 -2.67 17.05 20.24
C LYS A 222 -2.88 15.87 21.18
N LEU A 223 -4.11 15.64 21.63
CA LEU A 223 -4.45 14.49 22.47
C LEU A 223 -4.27 13.19 21.70
N PHE A 224 -4.73 13.12 20.44
CA PHE A 224 -4.55 11.97 19.56
C PHE A 224 -3.06 11.69 19.31
N ASN A 225 -2.28 12.72 18.96
CA ASN A 225 -0.84 12.63 18.80
C ASN A 225 -0.17 12.10 20.07
N ARG A 226 -0.38 12.72 21.23
CA ARG A 226 0.22 12.27 22.50
C ARG A 226 -0.15 10.83 22.87
N ARG A 227 -1.34 10.36 22.49
CA ARG A 227 -1.82 9.01 22.80
C ARG A 227 -1.10 7.95 21.98
N TYR A 228 -0.84 8.21 20.70
CA TYR A 228 -0.41 7.19 19.74
C TYR A 228 0.99 7.39 19.19
N TYR A 229 1.50 8.63 19.21
CA TYR A 229 2.84 8.98 18.74
C TYR A 229 3.81 8.85 19.92
N THR A 230 4.10 7.59 20.27
CA THR A 230 5.01 7.23 21.35
C THR A 230 6.12 6.33 20.82
N PRO A 231 7.36 6.40 21.35
CA PRO A 231 8.46 5.56 20.87
C PRO A 231 8.11 4.07 20.82
N GLU A 232 7.40 3.55 21.84
CA GLU A 232 7.00 2.13 21.91
C GLU A 232 5.99 1.69 20.85
N ASN A 233 5.29 2.65 20.24
CA ASN A 233 4.30 2.42 19.20
C ASN A 233 4.83 2.73 17.80
N MET A 234 6.16 2.89 17.66
CA MET A 234 6.80 3.30 16.43
C MET A 234 7.93 2.36 16.00
N SER A 235 8.12 2.26 14.69
CA SER A 235 9.39 1.81 14.12
C SER A 235 9.98 2.87 13.19
N LEU A 236 11.30 2.98 13.24
CA LEU A 236 12.09 3.81 12.36
C LEU A 236 12.89 2.88 11.43
N VAL A 237 12.60 2.95 10.14
CA VAL A 237 13.23 2.12 9.12
C VAL A 237 14.16 2.98 8.27
N VAL A 238 15.44 2.60 8.18
CA VAL A 238 16.47 3.33 7.46
C VAL A 238 17.13 2.38 6.46
N VAL A 239 16.97 2.66 5.17
CA VAL A 239 17.51 1.82 4.10
C VAL A 239 18.27 2.67 3.09
N GLY A 240 19.47 2.27 2.73
CA GLY A 240 20.33 3.00 1.77
C GLY A 240 21.80 2.63 1.97
N PRO A 241 22.75 3.36 1.39
CA PRO A 241 24.18 3.08 1.54
C PRO A 241 24.70 3.53 2.91
N VAL A 242 24.21 2.89 3.98
CA VAL A 242 24.38 3.32 5.37
C VAL A 242 24.81 2.14 6.26
N GLU A 243 25.62 2.44 7.27
CA GLU A 243 26.03 1.47 8.30
C GLU A 243 25.31 1.77 9.62
N VAL A 244 24.94 0.73 10.37
CA VAL A 244 24.20 0.88 11.63
C VAL A 244 24.98 1.71 12.66
N GLU A 245 26.30 1.60 12.67
CA GLU A 245 27.21 2.36 13.54
C GLU A 245 27.16 3.87 13.26
N THR A 246 26.81 4.27 12.03
CA THR A 246 26.62 5.67 11.65
C THR A 246 25.19 6.13 11.97
N VAL A 247 24.19 5.29 11.71
CA VAL A 247 22.77 5.64 11.90
C VAL A 247 22.39 5.72 13.38
N ARG A 248 22.80 4.74 14.19
CA ARG A 248 22.40 4.61 15.60
C ARG A 248 22.68 5.88 16.42
N PRO A 249 23.87 6.50 16.38
CA PRO A 249 24.12 7.74 17.11
C PRO A 249 23.24 8.91 16.68
N LEU A 250 22.82 8.98 15.41
CA LEU A 250 21.88 10.01 14.94
C LEU A 250 20.50 9.80 15.57
N VAL A 251 20.01 8.55 15.54
CA VAL A 251 18.71 8.17 16.12
C VAL A 251 18.71 8.36 17.64
N GLU A 252 19.81 8.04 18.32
CA GLU A 252 19.94 8.23 19.78
C GLU A 252 19.89 9.71 20.18
N ARG A 253 20.37 10.63 19.33
CA ARG A 253 20.28 12.08 19.57
C ARG A 253 18.91 12.68 19.22
N THR A 254 18.14 12.05 18.34
CA THR A 254 16.79 12.48 17.97
C THR A 254 15.74 11.69 18.76
N PHE A 255 15.21 10.61 18.18
CA PHE A 255 14.16 9.78 18.76
C PHE A 255 14.55 9.15 20.09
N GLY A 256 15.83 8.84 20.32
CA GLY A 256 16.34 8.24 21.56
C GLY A 256 16.22 9.16 22.78
N GLN A 257 16.06 10.46 22.58
CA GLN A 257 15.83 11.44 23.65
C GLN A 257 14.37 11.54 24.08
N ARG A 258 13.45 10.88 23.36
CA ARG A 258 12.03 10.91 23.65
C ARG A 258 11.71 9.97 24.83
N PRO A 259 10.90 10.41 25.80
CA PRO A 259 10.60 9.61 26.97
C PRO A 259 9.76 8.39 26.59
N ARG A 260 10.01 7.28 27.27
CA ARG A 260 9.11 6.13 27.28
C ARG A 260 7.77 6.54 27.91
N THR A 261 6.65 6.08 27.36
CA THR A 261 5.29 6.46 27.77
C THR A 261 4.51 5.34 28.46
N ASN A 262 5.06 4.12 28.44
CA ASN A 262 4.39 2.86 28.79
C ASN A 262 3.10 2.63 28.00
N TYR A 263 3.09 3.04 26.73
CA TYR A 263 1.98 2.75 25.84
C TYR A 263 1.84 1.24 25.64
N THR A 264 0.60 0.76 25.76
CA THR A 264 0.22 -0.62 25.44
C THR A 264 -0.89 -0.56 24.40
N PRO A 265 -0.71 -1.22 23.23
CA PRO A 265 -1.76 -1.30 22.23
C PRO A 265 -3.03 -1.93 22.81
N PRO A 266 -4.23 -1.39 22.50
CA PRO A 266 -5.48 -2.03 22.89
C PRO A 266 -5.60 -3.41 22.26
N SER A 267 -6.04 -4.40 23.05
CA SER A 267 -6.42 -5.71 22.51
C SER A 267 -7.69 -5.56 21.66
N ALA A 268 -7.73 -6.27 20.54
CA ALA A 268 -8.88 -6.29 19.65
C ALA A 268 -9.08 -7.69 19.06
N SER A 269 -10.33 -8.10 18.92
CA SER A 269 -10.70 -9.36 18.30
C SER A 269 -10.83 -9.21 16.79
N PRO A 270 -10.55 -10.26 16.00
CA PRO A 270 -10.85 -10.28 14.57
C PRO A 270 -12.32 -9.94 14.26
N PRO A 271 -12.64 -9.40 13.08
CA PRO A 271 -14.02 -9.14 12.67
C PRO A 271 -14.83 -10.44 12.54
N ALA A 272 -16.14 -10.33 12.65
CA ALA A 272 -17.05 -11.44 12.39
C ALA A 272 -17.00 -11.86 10.91
N PRO A 273 -17.14 -13.16 10.61
CA PRO A 273 -17.22 -13.63 9.23
C PRO A 273 -18.53 -13.17 8.57
N ILE A 274 -18.52 -13.08 7.25
CA ILE A 274 -19.74 -12.93 6.45
C ILE A 274 -20.42 -14.30 6.29
N THR A 275 -21.72 -14.39 6.58
CA THR A 275 -22.48 -15.65 6.53
C THR A 275 -23.42 -15.74 5.33
N ASP A 276 -23.77 -14.60 4.74
CA ASP A 276 -24.78 -14.47 3.70
C ASP A 276 -24.29 -13.55 2.56
N ILE A 277 -24.99 -13.55 1.43
CA ILE A 277 -24.68 -12.61 0.36
C ILE A 277 -25.31 -11.25 0.67
N VAL A 278 -24.47 -10.23 0.89
CA VAL A 278 -24.89 -8.84 1.13
C VAL A 278 -24.82 -8.08 -0.18
N ARG A 279 -25.97 -7.62 -0.71
CA ARG A 279 -26.04 -6.92 -2.00
C ARG A 279 -26.35 -5.43 -1.85
N ARG A 280 -25.61 -4.59 -2.58
CA ARG A 280 -25.93 -3.18 -2.79
C ARG A 280 -25.80 -2.80 -4.26
N THR A 281 -26.74 -2.01 -4.75
CA THR A 281 -26.66 -1.33 -6.05
C THR A 281 -26.82 0.17 -5.81
N VAL A 282 -25.90 0.97 -6.34
CA VAL A 282 -25.87 2.42 -6.15
C VAL A 282 -25.98 3.09 -7.53
N PRO A 283 -27.07 3.84 -7.80
CA PRO A 283 -27.15 4.68 -8.98
C PRO A 283 -26.07 5.77 -8.94
N ARG A 284 -25.41 5.99 -10.08
CA ARG A 284 -24.30 6.94 -10.22
C ARG A 284 -24.39 7.70 -11.55
N PRO A 285 -23.79 8.91 -11.67
CA PRO A 285 -23.84 9.68 -12.90
C PRO A 285 -22.96 9.12 -14.03
N GLU A 286 -22.07 8.16 -13.75
CA GLU A 286 -21.17 7.58 -14.75
C GLU A 286 -21.89 6.69 -15.78
N GLN A 287 -21.28 6.50 -16.96
CA GLN A 287 -21.89 5.73 -18.06
C GLN A 287 -21.60 4.22 -17.99
N GLN A 288 -20.50 3.81 -17.37
CA GLN A 288 -20.16 2.39 -17.20
C GLN A 288 -20.48 1.93 -15.78
N ALA A 289 -20.85 0.67 -15.66
CA ALA A 289 -21.03 0.04 -14.37
C ALA A 289 -19.69 -0.41 -13.79
N HIS A 290 -19.62 -0.43 -12.46
CA HIS A 290 -18.53 -1.04 -11.71
C HIS A 290 -19.13 -2.09 -10.78
N LEU A 291 -18.56 -3.28 -10.77
CA LEU A 291 -18.97 -4.38 -9.90
C LEU A 291 -17.80 -4.76 -9.00
N VAL A 292 -18.05 -4.91 -7.71
CA VAL A 292 -17.07 -5.47 -6.77
C VAL A 292 -17.70 -6.57 -5.92
N LEU A 293 -17.02 -7.72 -5.89
CA LEU A 293 -17.29 -8.83 -4.98
C LEU A 293 -16.17 -8.90 -3.95
N GLY A 294 -16.48 -9.00 -2.65
CA GLY A 294 -15.49 -8.99 -1.58
C GLY A 294 -15.79 -9.97 -0.45
N TRP A 295 -14.70 -10.46 0.15
CA TRP A 295 -14.72 -11.42 1.24
C TRP A 295 -13.72 -11.01 2.34
N PRO A 296 -13.99 -11.33 3.62
CA PRO A 296 -12.96 -11.36 4.64
C PRO A 296 -11.85 -12.35 4.25
N ALA A 297 -10.60 -11.97 4.49
CA ALA A 297 -9.40 -12.73 4.17
C ALA A 297 -8.58 -12.95 5.46
N PRO A 298 -7.55 -13.82 5.42
CA PRO A 298 -6.68 -14.04 6.57
C PRO A 298 -5.84 -12.80 6.90
N ARG A 299 -5.31 -12.74 8.12
CA ARG A 299 -4.23 -11.80 8.47
C ARG A 299 -2.95 -12.20 7.76
N LEU A 300 -2.02 -11.27 7.60
CA LEU A 300 -0.72 -11.55 6.97
C LEU A 300 0.05 -12.67 7.69
N ALA A 301 -0.03 -12.72 9.03
CA ALA A 301 0.64 -13.74 9.84
C ALA A 301 -0.05 -15.13 9.81
N ASP A 302 -1.27 -15.23 9.27
CA ASP A 302 -1.97 -16.51 9.22
C ASP A 302 -1.40 -17.40 8.09
N ARG A 303 -1.38 -18.72 8.33
CA ARG A 303 -0.77 -19.71 7.40
C ARG A 303 -1.33 -19.66 5.98
N ASP A 304 -2.59 -19.27 5.83
CA ASP A 304 -3.26 -19.27 4.52
C ASP A 304 -3.01 -17.98 3.72
N SER A 305 -2.39 -16.95 4.29
CA SER A 305 -2.24 -15.63 3.62
C SER A 305 -1.55 -15.75 2.27
N LEU A 306 -0.45 -16.50 2.22
CA LEU A 306 0.33 -16.71 0.98
C LEU A 306 -0.48 -17.49 -0.07
N ALA A 307 -1.30 -18.44 0.37
CA ALA A 307 -2.17 -19.18 -0.55
C ALA A 307 -3.26 -18.26 -1.13
N VAL A 308 -3.82 -17.34 -0.34
CA VAL A 308 -4.78 -16.33 -0.82
C VAL A 308 -4.13 -15.34 -1.80
N ASP A 309 -2.88 -14.93 -1.57
CA ASP A 309 -2.12 -14.11 -2.53
C ASP A 309 -1.96 -14.81 -3.90
N LEU A 310 -1.67 -16.11 -3.89
CA LEU A 310 -1.61 -16.90 -5.12
C LEU A 310 -2.98 -17.06 -5.78
N VAL A 311 -4.06 -17.25 -4.99
CA VAL A 311 -5.43 -17.26 -5.53
C VAL A 311 -5.76 -15.95 -6.25
N ALA A 312 -5.43 -14.80 -5.64
CA ALA A 312 -5.64 -13.49 -6.26
C ALA A 312 -4.87 -13.35 -7.57
N THR A 313 -3.61 -13.81 -7.58
CA THR A 313 -2.74 -13.81 -8.76
C THR A 313 -3.34 -14.62 -9.91
N LEU A 314 -3.80 -15.84 -9.61
CA LEU A 314 -4.36 -16.79 -10.57
C LEU A 314 -5.69 -16.34 -11.16
N LEU A 315 -6.58 -15.76 -10.34
CA LEU A 315 -7.90 -15.33 -10.78
C LEU A 315 -7.85 -14.04 -11.58
N ALA A 316 -7.19 -12.99 -11.08
CA ALA A 316 -7.10 -11.71 -11.79
C ALA A 316 -5.92 -10.82 -11.38
N GLY A 317 -4.73 -11.40 -11.16
CA GLY A 317 -3.51 -10.64 -10.85
C GLY A 317 -2.67 -10.25 -12.06
N SER A 318 -2.99 -10.77 -13.25
CA SER A 318 -2.29 -10.47 -14.51
C SER A 318 -3.25 -10.38 -15.68
N GLU A 319 -2.78 -9.80 -16.79
CA GLU A 319 -3.50 -9.77 -18.06
C GLU A 319 -3.81 -11.17 -18.61
N SER A 320 -3.03 -12.17 -18.20
CA SER A 320 -3.20 -13.57 -18.60
C SER A 320 -3.94 -14.41 -17.56
N ALA A 321 -4.41 -13.85 -16.44
CA ALA A 321 -5.11 -14.57 -15.39
C ALA A 321 -6.49 -15.10 -15.85
N ARG A 322 -7.07 -16.06 -15.11
CA ARG A 322 -8.28 -16.78 -15.53
C ARG A 322 -9.43 -15.85 -15.90
N LEU A 323 -9.77 -14.89 -15.03
CA LEU A 323 -10.88 -13.96 -15.26
C LEU A 323 -10.60 -12.99 -16.42
N ALA A 324 -9.35 -12.56 -16.61
CA ALA A 324 -8.99 -11.71 -17.74
C ALA A 324 -9.19 -12.45 -19.07
N ARG A 325 -8.70 -13.69 -19.18
CA ARG A 325 -8.89 -14.55 -20.36
C ARG A 325 -10.36 -14.82 -20.66
N THR A 326 -11.14 -15.16 -19.63
CA THR A 326 -12.56 -15.52 -19.79
C THR A 326 -13.43 -14.29 -20.05
N LEU A 327 -13.42 -13.31 -19.16
CA LEU A 327 -14.37 -12.19 -19.20
C LEU A 327 -14.00 -11.11 -20.22
N ARG A 328 -12.70 -10.76 -20.32
CA ARG A 328 -12.23 -9.65 -21.16
C ARG A 328 -11.88 -10.14 -22.57
N ASP A 329 -11.07 -11.20 -22.67
CA ASP A 329 -10.50 -11.59 -23.98
C ASP A 329 -11.47 -12.46 -24.80
N SER A 330 -12.11 -13.44 -24.14
CA SER A 330 -13.00 -14.41 -24.79
C SER A 330 -14.44 -13.91 -24.90
N GLU A 331 -15.08 -13.61 -23.76
CA GLU A 331 -16.49 -13.19 -23.72
C GLU A 331 -16.68 -11.70 -24.01
N ARG A 332 -15.66 -10.87 -23.77
CA ARG A 332 -15.66 -9.41 -24.00
C ARG A 332 -16.80 -8.67 -23.27
N ILE A 333 -17.15 -9.14 -22.07
CA ILE A 333 -18.21 -8.60 -21.21
C ILE A 333 -17.67 -7.66 -20.11
N VAL A 334 -16.35 -7.51 -20.01
CA VAL A 334 -15.69 -6.52 -19.15
C VAL A 334 -14.58 -5.81 -19.91
N SER A 335 -14.37 -4.53 -19.60
CA SER A 335 -13.20 -3.76 -20.06
C SER A 335 -11.99 -3.94 -19.14
N ARG A 336 -12.24 -4.20 -17.85
CA ARG A 336 -11.21 -4.46 -16.84
C ARG A 336 -11.75 -5.46 -15.82
N VAL A 337 -10.87 -6.36 -15.37
CA VAL A 337 -11.08 -7.19 -14.18
C VAL A 337 -9.76 -7.31 -13.43
N SER A 338 -9.80 -7.19 -12.11
CA SER A 338 -8.63 -7.33 -11.24
C SER A 338 -9.05 -7.90 -9.89
N MET A 339 -8.15 -8.61 -9.24
CA MET A 339 -8.35 -9.10 -7.88
C MET A 339 -7.25 -8.57 -6.97
N ASN A 340 -7.63 -8.14 -5.77
CA ASN A 340 -6.69 -7.60 -4.79
C ASN A 340 -6.85 -8.39 -3.49
N ASN A 341 -5.73 -8.67 -2.83
CA ASN A 341 -5.67 -9.13 -1.46
C ASN A 341 -5.01 -8.02 -0.62
N ALA A 342 -5.78 -7.40 0.26
CA ALA A 342 -5.28 -6.41 1.21
C ALA A 342 -5.22 -7.05 2.59
N THR A 343 -4.01 -7.22 3.12
CA THR A 343 -3.79 -7.70 4.47
C THR A 343 -3.91 -6.56 5.47
N LEU A 344 -4.59 -6.83 6.58
CA LEU A 344 -4.76 -5.93 7.71
C LEU A 344 -4.22 -6.64 8.96
N GLN A 345 -4.06 -5.92 10.06
CA GLN A 345 -3.48 -6.51 11.27
C GLN A 345 -4.41 -7.54 11.92
N LEU A 346 -5.74 -7.32 11.88
CA LEU A 346 -6.74 -8.19 12.52
C LEU A 346 -7.57 -9.02 11.54
N SER A 347 -7.41 -8.81 10.24
CA SER A 347 -8.07 -9.57 9.18
C SER A 347 -7.35 -9.33 7.84
N GLY A 348 -7.99 -9.65 6.73
CA GLY A 348 -7.67 -9.11 5.41
C GLY A 348 -8.97 -8.93 4.64
N ILE A 349 -8.89 -8.34 3.47
CA ILE A 349 -10.00 -8.29 2.52
C ILE A 349 -9.49 -8.67 1.15
N VAL A 350 -10.17 -9.63 0.55
CA VAL A 350 -9.92 -10.05 -0.82
C VAL A 350 -11.12 -9.67 -1.66
N TYR A 351 -10.90 -9.04 -2.80
CA TYR A 351 -11.99 -8.58 -3.65
C TYR A 351 -11.64 -8.59 -5.13
N ILE A 352 -12.67 -8.84 -5.95
CA ILE A 352 -12.62 -8.79 -7.41
C ILE A 352 -13.39 -7.56 -7.86
N GLN A 353 -12.75 -6.72 -8.67
CA GLN A 353 -13.33 -5.52 -9.25
C GLN A 353 -13.41 -5.66 -10.78
N ALA A 354 -14.57 -5.35 -11.34
CA ALA A 354 -14.81 -5.34 -12.78
C ALA A 354 -15.44 -4.01 -13.25
N GLN A 355 -15.12 -3.62 -14.49
CA GLN A 355 -15.71 -2.48 -15.18
C GLN A 355 -16.39 -2.98 -16.47
N LEU A 356 -17.68 -2.68 -16.64
CA LEU A 356 -18.58 -3.39 -17.53
C LEU A 356 -19.78 -2.54 -17.94
N GLU A 357 -20.54 -3.01 -18.92
CA GLU A 357 -21.83 -2.42 -19.27
C GLU A 357 -22.89 -2.77 -18.21
N ALA A 358 -23.83 -1.84 -17.96
CA ALA A 358 -24.80 -1.98 -16.88
C ALA A 358 -25.74 -3.19 -17.04
N ALA A 359 -26.03 -3.58 -18.28
CA ALA A 359 -26.86 -4.74 -18.59
C ALA A 359 -26.19 -6.08 -18.22
N ASP A 360 -24.85 -6.09 -18.10
CA ASP A 360 -24.07 -7.31 -17.91
C ASP A 360 -23.72 -7.59 -16.45
N VAL A 361 -24.18 -6.77 -15.50
CA VAL A 361 -23.79 -6.90 -14.08
C VAL A 361 -24.05 -8.29 -13.51
N ASP A 362 -25.26 -8.83 -13.70
CA ASP A 362 -25.61 -10.15 -13.18
C ASP A 362 -24.95 -11.29 -13.98
N LEU A 363 -24.68 -11.06 -15.27
CA LEU A 363 -23.93 -12.01 -16.10
C LEU A 363 -22.47 -12.12 -15.61
N VAL A 364 -21.80 -10.98 -15.41
CA VAL A 364 -20.41 -10.93 -14.95
C VAL A 364 -20.27 -11.46 -13.53
N GLU A 365 -21.21 -11.13 -12.61
CA GLU A 365 -21.23 -11.72 -11.26
C GLU A 365 -21.25 -13.25 -11.33
N ARG A 366 -22.16 -13.84 -12.12
CA ARG A 366 -22.22 -15.30 -12.29
C ARG A 366 -20.92 -15.87 -12.86
N ARG A 367 -20.36 -15.26 -13.90
CA ARG A 367 -19.13 -15.74 -14.54
C ARG A 367 -17.92 -15.70 -13.60
N ILE A 368 -17.82 -14.67 -12.76
CA ILE A 368 -16.79 -14.61 -11.71
C ILE A 368 -16.95 -15.80 -10.74
N LEU A 369 -18.17 -16.04 -10.26
CA LEU A 369 -18.45 -17.14 -9.32
C LEU A 369 -18.23 -18.53 -9.95
N GLU A 370 -18.51 -18.69 -11.24
CA GLU A 370 -18.22 -19.91 -12.00
C GLU A 370 -16.71 -20.20 -12.08
N GLU A 371 -15.87 -19.19 -12.32
CA GLU A 371 -14.41 -19.34 -12.31
C GLU A 371 -13.84 -19.63 -10.93
N ILE A 372 -14.37 -18.98 -9.89
CA ILE A 372 -14.04 -19.29 -8.49
C ILE A 372 -14.39 -20.74 -8.19
N THR A 373 -15.59 -21.19 -8.59
CA THR A 373 -16.04 -22.58 -8.38
C THR A 373 -15.14 -23.57 -9.10
N ARG A 374 -14.69 -23.27 -10.33
CA ARG A 374 -13.71 -24.10 -11.06
C ARG A 374 -12.41 -24.23 -10.28
N LEU A 375 -11.84 -23.11 -9.81
CA LEU A 375 -10.63 -23.12 -9.00
C LEU A 375 -10.82 -23.92 -7.70
N GLN A 376 -11.98 -23.81 -7.05
CA GLN A 376 -12.32 -24.58 -5.84
C GLN A 376 -12.48 -26.07 -6.10
N GLN A 377 -12.94 -26.48 -7.28
CA GLN A 377 -13.14 -27.88 -7.61
C GLN A 377 -11.84 -28.56 -8.04
N THR A 378 -11.13 -27.97 -8.98
CA THR A 378 -9.97 -28.63 -9.63
C THR A 378 -8.62 -28.12 -9.13
N GLY A 379 -8.56 -26.94 -8.52
CA GLY A 379 -7.29 -26.25 -8.24
C GLY A 379 -6.64 -25.63 -9.49
N PRO A 380 -5.46 -25.00 -9.33
CA PRO A 380 -4.62 -24.57 -10.45
C PRO A 380 -3.89 -25.77 -11.08
N THR A 381 -3.47 -25.62 -12.34
CA THR A 381 -2.46 -26.52 -12.91
C THR A 381 -1.08 -26.19 -12.35
N ASP A 382 -0.11 -27.09 -12.53
CA ASP A 382 1.27 -26.85 -12.10
C ASP A 382 1.89 -25.65 -12.84
N GLU A 383 1.58 -25.47 -14.12
CA GLU A 383 2.04 -24.30 -14.90
C GLU A 383 1.42 -22.99 -14.40
N GLU A 384 0.13 -23.01 -14.05
CA GLU A 384 -0.53 -21.84 -13.48
C GLU A 384 0.08 -21.45 -12.13
N ARG A 385 0.34 -22.45 -11.27
CA ARG A 385 1.00 -22.26 -9.98
C ARG A 385 2.40 -21.67 -10.17
N GLU A 386 3.21 -22.26 -11.05
CA GLU A 386 4.60 -21.83 -11.29
C GLU A 386 4.64 -20.40 -11.85
N LEU A 387 3.73 -20.07 -12.76
CA LEU A 387 3.59 -18.72 -13.28
C LEU A 387 3.21 -17.71 -12.19
N ALA A 388 2.31 -18.10 -11.28
CA ALA A 388 1.91 -17.23 -10.16
C ALA A 388 3.08 -16.98 -9.19
N ILE A 389 3.87 -18.01 -8.87
CA ILE A 389 5.08 -17.88 -8.04
C ILE A 389 6.13 -17.00 -8.74
N THR A 390 6.43 -17.28 -10.01
CA THR A 390 7.39 -16.50 -10.81
C THR A 390 7.01 -15.02 -10.85
N ARG A 391 5.71 -14.73 -10.97
CA ARG A 391 5.22 -13.35 -10.95
C ARG A 391 5.43 -12.70 -9.59
N ALA A 392 5.07 -13.37 -8.50
CA ALA A 392 5.27 -12.84 -7.16
C ALA A 392 6.75 -12.61 -6.83
N GLU A 393 7.65 -13.47 -7.32
CA GLU A 393 9.10 -13.27 -7.25
C GLU A 393 9.55 -12.03 -8.03
N SER A 394 9.05 -11.86 -9.26
CA SER A 394 9.33 -10.68 -10.08
C SER A 394 8.85 -9.39 -9.40
N ASP A 395 7.63 -9.39 -8.87
CA ASP A 395 7.06 -8.23 -8.18
C ASP A 395 7.85 -7.89 -6.92
N HIS A 396 8.25 -8.91 -6.14
CA HIS A 396 9.09 -8.73 -4.96
C HIS A 396 10.50 -8.21 -5.32
N ALA A 397 11.14 -8.77 -6.35
CA ALA A 397 12.46 -8.33 -6.79
C ALA A 397 12.45 -6.87 -7.26
N LEU A 398 11.41 -6.45 -8.00
CA LEU A 398 11.25 -5.06 -8.43
C LEU A 398 11.00 -4.11 -7.24
N ALA A 399 10.23 -4.55 -6.23
CA ALA A 399 10.04 -3.76 -5.02
C ALA A 399 11.36 -3.60 -4.24
N TYR A 400 12.14 -4.67 -4.13
CA TYR A 400 13.39 -4.70 -3.37
C TYR A 400 14.60 -4.09 -4.09
N GLU A 401 14.46 -3.69 -5.35
CA GLU A 401 15.52 -3.00 -6.11
C GLU A 401 15.87 -1.63 -5.48
N THR A 402 14.89 -0.96 -4.87
CA THR A 402 15.05 0.41 -4.36
C THR A 402 15.07 0.47 -2.83
N SER A 403 15.84 1.42 -2.27
CA SER A 403 15.84 1.69 -0.81
C SER A 403 14.42 1.97 -0.29
N ASP A 404 13.61 2.65 -1.11
CA ASP A 404 12.23 2.99 -0.81
C ASP A 404 11.34 1.75 -0.66
N GLY A 405 11.38 0.84 -1.62
CA GLY A 405 10.57 -0.37 -1.58
C GLY A 405 10.96 -1.31 -0.46
N VAL A 406 12.25 -1.45 -0.15
CA VAL A 406 12.73 -2.22 1.01
C VAL A 406 12.28 -1.55 2.33
N ALA A 407 12.41 -0.24 2.47
CA ALA A 407 11.97 0.48 3.67
C ALA A 407 10.45 0.36 3.88
N SER A 408 9.69 0.43 2.78
CA SER A 408 8.25 0.21 2.80
C SER A 408 7.88 -1.22 3.22
N ALA A 409 8.58 -2.21 2.67
CA ALA A 409 8.35 -3.62 2.97
C ALA A 409 8.53 -3.92 4.47
N TYR A 410 9.65 -3.49 5.05
CA TYR A 410 9.98 -3.74 6.45
C TYR A 410 9.01 -3.03 7.41
N GLY A 411 8.56 -1.83 7.06
CA GLY A 411 7.60 -1.09 7.86
C GLY A 411 6.19 -1.68 7.86
N ILE A 412 5.71 -2.14 6.69
CA ILE A 412 4.44 -2.88 6.60
C ILE A 412 4.53 -4.17 7.42
N ALA A 413 5.64 -4.90 7.28
CA ALA A 413 5.87 -6.12 8.03
C ALA A 413 5.83 -5.88 9.54
N PHE A 414 6.51 -4.84 10.05
CA PHE A 414 6.48 -4.49 11.46
C PHE A 414 5.07 -4.12 11.97
N THR A 415 4.27 -3.43 11.16
CA THR A 415 2.96 -2.91 11.58
C THR A 415 1.82 -3.92 11.44
N THR A 416 1.94 -4.90 10.53
CA THR A 416 0.87 -5.85 10.21
C THR A 416 1.22 -7.32 10.44
N ALA A 417 2.50 -7.67 10.57
CA ALA A 417 3.01 -9.01 10.83
C ALA A 417 4.35 -8.95 11.61
N THR A 418 5.36 -9.70 11.18
CA THR A 418 6.72 -9.65 11.70
C THR A 418 7.73 -9.41 10.57
N LEU A 419 8.91 -8.88 10.89
CA LEU A 419 9.97 -8.73 9.88
C LEU A 419 10.44 -10.09 9.33
N ASP A 420 10.48 -11.12 10.17
CA ASP A 420 10.83 -12.48 9.75
C ASP A 420 9.84 -13.01 8.71
N ASP A 421 8.54 -12.70 8.84
CA ASP A 421 7.54 -13.09 7.84
C ASP A 421 7.86 -12.53 6.45
N GLU A 422 8.40 -11.31 6.41
CA GLU A 422 8.77 -10.61 5.19
C GLU A 422 10.09 -11.13 4.60
N LEU A 423 11.11 -11.34 5.44
CA LEU A 423 12.40 -11.87 4.99
C LEU A 423 12.29 -13.30 4.44
N ASP A 424 11.39 -14.11 5.01
CA ASP A 424 11.13 -15.48 4.56
C ASP A 424 10.00 -15.58 3.51
N TYR A 425 9.42 -14.46 3.07
CA TYR A 425 8.22 -14.43 2.23
C TYR A 425 8.35 -15.32 0.98
N LEU A 426 9.39 -15.13 0.16
CA LEU A 426 9.58 -15.91 -1.07
C LEU A 426 9.87 -17.38 -0.80
N ALA A 427 10.66 -17.68 0.23
CA ALA A 427 10.98 -19.06 0.60
C ALA A 427 9.68 -19.80 0.99
N ARG A 428 8.82 -19.16 1.78
CA ARG A 428 7.52 -19.72 2.19
C ARG A 428 6.55 -19.82 1.02
N LEU A 429 6.46 -18.79 0.18
CA LEU A 429 5.56 -18.75 -0.98
C LEU A 429 5.83 -19.91 -1.94
N ARG A 430 7.11 -20.23 -2.19
CA ARG A 430 7.53 -21.36 -3.04
C ARG A 430 7.06 -22.72 -2.54
N THR A 431 6.82 -22.87 -1.23
CA THR A 431 6.36 -24.13 -0.65
C THR A 431 4.86 -24.38 -0.82
N ILE A 432 4.09 -23.36 -1.20
CA ILE A 432 2.63 -23.48 -1.30
C ILE A 432 2.25 -24.43 -2.44
N THR A 433 1.43 -25.45 -2.16
CA THR A 433 0.99 -26.44 -3.15
C THR A 433 -0.31 -26.05 -3.84
N SER A 434 -0.60 -26.68 -4.98
CA SER A 434 -1.87 -26.50 -5.72
C SER A 434 -3.10 -26.84 -4.86
N GLU A 435 -2.99 -27.84 -3.98
CA GLU A 435 -4.04 -28.19 -3.01
C GLU A 435 -4.26 -27.08 -1.98
N GLN A 436 -3.19 -26.49 -1.45
CA GLN A 436 -3.30 -25.37 -0.50
C GLN A 436 -3.96 -24.15 -1.13
N ILE A 437 -3.63 -23.85 -2.40
CA ILE A 437 -4.29 -22.78 -3.17
C ILE A 437 -5.79 -23.07 -3.33
N ARG A 438 -6.14 -24.31 -3.71
CA ARG A 438 -7.54 -24.74 -3.85
C ARG A 438 -8.29 -24.63 -2.52
N ASP A 439 -7.69 -25.09 -1.43
CA ASP A 439 -8.32 -25.10 -0.12
C ASP A 439 -8.47 -23.68 0.44
N ALA A 440 -7.51 -22.78 0.17
CA ALA A 440 -7.65 -21.35 0.43
C ALA A 440 -8.81 -20.73 -0.38
N ALA A 441 -8.93 -21.04 -1.68
CA ALA A 441 -10.04 -20.59 -2.49
C ALA A 441 -11.40 -21.07 -1.94
N ARG A 442 -11.49 -22.31 -1.43
CA ARG A 442 -12.71 -22.83 -0.79
C ARG A 442 -13.05 -22.10 0.49
N LYS A 443 -12.03 -21.82 1.31
CA LYS A 443 -12.20 -21.21 2.63
C LYS A 443 -12.53 -19.72 2.57
N TYR A 444 -11.85 -18.97 1.70
CA TYR A 444 -11.92 -17.50 1.69
C TYR A 444 -12.73 -16.89 0.54
N LEU A 445 -13.17 -17.70 -0.45
CA LEU A 445 -14.04 -17.23 -1.53
C LEU A 445 -15.36 -18.03 -1.62
N PRO A 446 -16.10 -18.25 -0.51
CA PRO A 446 -17.37 -18.95 -0.60
C PRO A 446 -18.32 -18.25 -1.58
N VAL A 447 -18.90 -19.02 -2.50
CA VAL A 447 -19.86 -18.51 -3.50
C VAL A 447 -21.26 -18.31 -2.92
N THR A 448 -21.44 -18.62 -1.63
CA THR A 448 -22.70 -18.48 -0.89
C THR A 448 -22.67 -17.36 0.15
N ALA A 449 -21.52 -16.73 0.40
CA ALA A 449 -21.37 -15.68 1.41
C ALA A 449 -20.31 -14.66 0.98
N TYR A 450 -20.76 -13.51 0.47
CA TYR A 450 -19.88 -12.44 -0.01
C TYR A 450 -20.58 -11.09 -0.04
N ALA A 451 -19.81 -10.02 0.05
CA ALA A 451 -20.33 -8.67 -0.19
C ALA A 451 -20.29 -8.38 -1.68
N ARG A 452 -21.40 -7.89 -2.23
CA ARG A 452 -21.55 -7.48 -3.62
C ARG A 452 -22.03 -6.05 -3.68
N ILE A 453 -21.24 -5.19 -4.31
CA ILE A 453 -21.64 -3.82 -4.61
C ILE A 453 -21.51 -3.54 -6.10
N ALA A 454 -22.53 -2.92 -6.68
CA ALA A 454 -22.47 -2.41 -8.05
C ALA A 454 -22.79 -0.91 -8.08
N PHE A 455 -21.96 -0.14 -8.77
CA PHE A 455 -22.31 1.20 -9.23
C PHE A 455 -22.87 1.06 -10.64
N VAL A 456 -24.07 1.59 -10.86
CA VAL A 456 -24.76 1.52 -12.16
C VAL A 456 -25.17 2.92 -12.61
N PRO A 457 -25.19 3.20 -13.92
CA PRO A 457 -25.68 4.47 -14.43
C PRO A 457 -27.09 4.76 -13.91
N ALA A 458 -27.32 5.98 -13.45
CA ALA A 458 -28.64 6.43 -13.02
C ALA A 458 -29.63 6.36 -14.20
N PRO A 459 -30.89 5.93 -13.97
CA PRO A 459 -31.91 5.99 -15.00
C PRO A 459 -32.09 7.44 -15.45
N ARG A 460 -32.14 7.66 -16.78
CA ARG A 460 -32.34 8.98 -17.38
C ARG A 460 -33.73 9.53 -17.12
#